data_AF-A0A6A5SJB7-F1
#
_entry.id   AF-A0A6A5SJB7-F1
#
_cell.length_a   1.000
_cell.length_b   1.000
_cell.length_c   1.000
_cell.angle_alpha   90.00
_cell.angle_beta   90.00
_cell.angle_gamma   90.00
#
_symmetry.space_group_name_H-M   'P 1'
#
loop_
_entity.id
_entity.type
_entity.pdbx_description
1 polymer ?
#
loop_
_entity_poly.entity_id
_entity_poly.type
_entity_poly.pdbx_seq_one_letter_code
_entity_poly.pdbx_strand_id
1 'polypeptide(L)'
;MLFNLPIQLLAAATCVLASPFSLNRRAVIAHDAVVGFPQTVPSGPTGALYLKYKPWLEVYNGCVPFPAVDAAGNTGGGLETSGASDSGCSKSPGQVYVRSGTYNNAFAIMYSWYMPKDSPSSGLGHRHDWENVVVWLSSESDTATLRGVAISAHGYEASPPLAGTRPKIGYISIWPVNHQLIATDKQGMWRLGGEQPLIAWESMTPAAQTAIETTDFGSATPSFRDGNFQSYLAKAFL
;
A
#
# COMPACT_ATOMS: atom_id res chain seq x y z
N MET A 1 -66.16 38.45 27.35
CA MET A 1 -65.00 38.19 28.22
C MET A 1 -64.00 37.38 27.40
N LEU A 2 -62.90 38.01 26.98
CA LEU A 2 -61.83 37.41 26.19
C LEU A 2 -60.80 36.80 27.17
N PHE A 3 -60.57 35.50 27.10
CA PHE A 3 -59.51 34.83 27.86
C PHE A 3 -58.26 34.68 26.96
N ASN A 4 -57.19 35.40 27.32
CA ASN A 4 -55.86 35.23 26.73
C ASN A 4 -55.21 33.95 27.32
N LEU A 5 -54.82 33.02 26.46
CA LEU A 5 -53.94 31.90 26.82
C LEU A 5 -52.48 32.28 26.53
N PRO A 6 -51.54 32.18 27.49
CA PRO A 6 -50.13 32.41 27.21
C PRO A 6 -49.53 31.18 26.53
N ILE A 7 -48.91 31.39 25.35
CA ILE A 7 -48.08 30.40 24.68
C ILE A 7 -46.75 30.33 25.43
N GLN A 8 -46.49 29.22 26.13
CA GLN A 8 -45.17 28.92 26.68
C GLN A 8 -44.32 28.25 25.61
N LEU A 9 -43.30 28.93 25.10
CA LEU A 9 -42.24 28.32 24.29
C LEU A 9 -41.34 27.47 25.19
N LEU A 10 -41.35 26.15 24.99
CA LEU A 10 -40.40 25.23 25.60
C LEU A 10 -39.12 25.20 24.74
N ALA A 11 -38.05 25.84 25.20
CA ALA A 11 -36.75 25.76 24.55
C ALA A 11 -36.07 24.43 24.94
N ALA A 12 -35.99 23.49 24.00
CA ALA A 12 -35.21 22.27 24.17
C ALA A 12 -33.72 22.57 23.92
N ALA A 13 -32.92 22.63 24.99
CA ALA A 13 -31.47 22.71 24.89
C ALA A 13 -30.90 21.32 24.58
N THR A 14 -30.36 21.12 23.38
CA THR A 14 -29.60 19.92 23.01
C THR A 14 -28.18 20.05 23.54
N CYS A 15 -27.87 19.34 24.62
CA CYS A 15 -26.50 19.18 25.10
C CYS A 15 -25.74 18.24 24.15
N VAL A 16 -24.85 18.78 23.32
CA VAL A 16 -23.87 17.98 22.58
C VAL A 16 -22.77 17.56 23.56
N LEU A 17 -22.83 16.32 24.05
CA LEU A 17 -21.75 15.73 24.82
C LEU A 17 -20.62 15.35 23.86
N ALA A 18 -19.67 16.28 23.66
CA ALA A 18 -18.41 15.95 23.02
C ALA A 18 -17.64 15.01 23.96
N SER A 19 -17.64 13.71 23.63
CA SER A 19 -16.77 12.75 24.31
C SER A 19 -15.31 13.18 24.08
N PRO A 20 -14.45 13.15 25.11
CA PRO A 20 -13.04 13.50 24.92
C PRO A 20 -12.41 12.47 23.98
N PHE A 21 -12.16 12.88 22.74
CA PHE A 21 -11.31 12.13 21.84
C PHE A 21 -9.88 12.28 22.35
N SER A 22 -9.32 11.22 22.93
CA SER A 22 -7.89 11.14 23.19
C SER A 22 -7.16 11.13 21.85
N LEU A 23 -6.67 12.30 21.43
CA LEU A 23 -5.75 12.43 20.31
C LEU A 23 -4.40 11.83 20.73
N ASN A 24 -4.27 10.50 20.62
CA ASN A 24 -2.97 9.87 20.78
C ASN A 24 -2.05 10.36 19.66
N ARG A 25 -0.86 10.80 20.04
CA ARG A 25 0.19 11.12 19.07
C ARG A 25 0.51 9.84 18.30
N ARG A 26 0.45 9.92 16.97
CA ARG A 26 0.90 8.84 16.08
C ARG A 26 2.34 8.50 16.43
N ALA A 27 2.62 7.23 16.68
CA ALA A 27 3.94 6.76 17.05
C ALA A 27 4.65 6.13 15.86
N VAL A 28 5.97 6.30 15.82
CA VAL A 28 6.86 5.39 15.09
C VAL A 28 7.12 4.21 16.02
N ILE A 29 6.74 3.01 15.60
CA ILE A 29 6.84 1.77 16.40
C ILE A 29 7.81 0.78 15.75
N ALA A 30 8.15 -0.31 16.44
CA ALA A 30 8.97 -1.36 15.84
C ALA A 30 8.30 -1.92 14.56
N HIS A 31 9.09 -2.26 13.54
CA HIS A 31 8.55 -2.69 12.23
C HIS A 31 7.70 -3.96 12.32
N ASP A 32 7.99 -4.83 13.28
CA ASP A 32 7.28 -6.08 13.58
C ASP A 32 6.14 -5.92 14.59
N ALA A 33 5.97 -4.73 15.17
CA ALA A 33 4.85 -4.38 16.05
C ALA A 33 3.65 -3.80 15.28
N VAL A 34 3.82 -3.45 14.00
CA VAL A 34 2.74 -2.91 13.17
C VAL A 34 1.72 -4.01 12.89
N VAL A 35 0.49 -3.82 13.34
CA VAL A 35 -0.63 -4.72 13.02
C VAL A 35 -1.21 -4.31 11.67
N GLY A 36 -1.01 -5.16 10.67
CA GLY A 36 -1.56 -4.98 9.32
C GLY A 36 -3.08 -5.08 9.26
N PHE A 37 -3.63 -4.75 8.10
CA PHE A 37 -5.05 -4.81 7.80
C PHE A 37 -5.43 -6.18 7.25
N PRO A 38 -6.63 -6.69 7.58
CA PRO A 38 -7.21 -7.81 6.83
C PRO A 38 -7.40 -7.40 5.36
N GLN A 39 -7.47 -8.40 4.47
CA GLN A 39 -7.73 -8.12 3.06
C GLN A 39 -9.08 -7.40 2.90
N THR A 40 -9.02 -6.13 2.47
CA THR A 40 -10.18 -5.24 2.41
C THR A 40 -10.10 -4.39 1.15
N VAL A 41 -11.15 -4.45 0.34
CA VAL A 41 -11.31 -3.67 -0.90
C VAL A 41 -12.72 -3.05 -0.93
N PRO A 42 -12.94 -1.94 -1.66
CA PRO A 42 -14.27 -1.39 -1.83
C PRO A 42 -15.20 -2.39 -2.54
N SER A 43 -16.51 -2.30 -2.31
CA SER A 43 -17.49 -3.05 -3.09
C SER A 43 -17.53 -2.57 -4.55
N GLY A 44 -18.01 -3.43 -5.46
CA GLY A 44 -18.23 -3.07 -6.86
C GLY A 44 -17.04 -3.36 -7.78
N PRO A 45 -17.04 -2.81 -9.01
CA PRO A 45 -16.05 -3.13 -10.04
C PRO A 45 -14.61 -2.86 -9.62
N THR A 46 -14.33 -1.76 -8.91
CA THR A 46 -13.00 -1.38 -8.44
C THR A 46 -12.37 -2.47 -7.58
N GLY A 47 -13.06 -2.92 -6.53
CA GLY A 47 -12.54 -3.96 -5.64
C GLY A 47 -12.47 -5.33 -6.31
N ALA A 48 -13.41 -5.65 -7.20
CA ALA A 48 -13.32 -6.87 -8.00
C ALA A 48 -12.06 -6.88 -8.89
N LEU A 49 -11.72 -5.74 -9.51
CA LEU A 49 -10.51 -5.59 -10.32
C LEU A 49 -9.23 -5.63 -9.47
N TYR A 50 -9.23 -5.01 -8.29
CA TYR A 50 -8.12 -5.10 -7.32
C TYR A 50 -7.79 -6.54 -6.94
N LEU A 51 -8.80 -7.39 -6.74
CA LEU A 51 -8.58 -8.80 -6.41
C LEU A 51 -8.19 -9.61 -7.66
N LYS A 52 -8.82 -9.36 -8.80
CA LYS A 52 -8.56 -10.06 -10.07
C LYS A 52 -7.13 -9.88 -10.57
N TYR A 53 -6.58 -8.68 -10.43
CA TYR A 53 -5.24 -8.32 -10.93
C TYR A 53 -4.17 -8.24 -9.84
N LYS A 54 -4.47 -8.64 -8.60
CA LYS A 54 -3.51 -8.66 -7.49
C LYS A 54 -2.25 -9.45 -7.89
N PRO A 55 -1.05 -8.85 -7.87
CA PRO A 55 0.15 -9.56 -8.29
C PRO A 55 0.51 -10.73 -7.37
N TRP A 56 1.31 -11.65 -7.90
CA TRP A 56 2.15 -12.54 -7.12
C TRP A 56 3.51 -11.87 -6.90
N LEU A 57 4.07 -11.98 -5.70
CA LEU A 57 5.39 -11.48 -5.38
C LEU A 57 6.29 -12.63 -4.92
N GLU A 58 7.37 -12.88 -5.66
CA GLU A 58 8.47 -13.77 -5.27
C GLU A 58 9.60 -12.93 -4.68
N VAL A 59 9.93 -13.13 -3.41
CA VAL A 59 11.10 -12.49 -2.78
C VAL A 59 12.31 -13.40 -2.97
N TYR A 60 13.25 -12.98 -3.83
CA TYR A 60 14.46 -13.76 -4.11
C TYR A 60 15.52 -13.60 -3.03
N ASN A 61 15.68 -12.39 -2.51
CA ASN A 61 16.56 -12.02 -1.40
C ASN A 61 16.02 -10.76 -0.70
N GLY A 62 16.66 -10.38 0.41
CA GLY A 62 16.26 -9.23 1.21
C GLY A 62 15.04 -9.46 2.09
N CYS A 63 14.46 -8.35 2.54
CA CYS A 63 13.28 -8.38 3.37
C CYS A 63 12.05 -8.85 2.61
N VAL A 64 11.14 -9.48 3.34
CA VAL A 64 9.78 -9.75 2.84
C VAL A 64 8.89 -8.54 3.09
N PRO A 65 7.70 -8.44 2.47
CA PRO A 65 6.79 -7.34 2.76
C PRO A 65 6.38 -7.28 4.24
N PHE A 66 6.20 -6.08 4.77
CA PHE A 66 5.63 -5.80 6.10
C PHE A 66 4.49 -4.79 6.00
N PRO A 67 3.55 -4.77 6.96
CA PRO A 67 2.67 -3.62 7.13
C PRO A 67 3.49 -2.38 7.52
N ALA A 68 3.34 -1.30 6.77
CA ALA A 68 4.02 -0.03 7.04
C ALA A 68 3.29 0.83 8.08
N VAL A 69 1.98 0.63 8.20
CA VAL A 69 1.07 1.45 9.02
C VAL A 69 -0.06 0.58 9.58
N ASP A 70 -0.51 0.87 10.80
CA ASP A 70 -1.67 0.23 11.42
C ASP A 70 -2.95 1.10 11.33
N ALA A 71 -4.08 0.58 11.81
CA ALA A 71 -5.37 1.27 11.78
C ALA A 71 -5.42 2.56 12.63
N ALA A 72 -4.56 2.70 13.65
CA ALA A 72 -4.43 3.92 14.44
C ALA A 72 -3.50 4.96 13.77
N GLY A 73 -2.83 4.56 12.68
CA GLY A 73 -1.86 5.38 11.96
C GLY A 73 -0.51 5.49 12.67
N ASN A 74 -0.12 4.49 13.45
CA ASN A 74 1.28 4.30 13.82
C ASN A 74 2.03 3.73 12.62
N THR A 75 3.27 4.16 12.40
CA THR A 75 4.11 3.68 11.30
C THR A 75 5.29 2.85 11.80
N GLY A 76 5.68 1.86 10.99
CA GLY A 76 6.84 1.03 11.28
C GLY A 76 8.14 1.83 11.10
N GLY A 77 8.99 1.82 12.12
CA GLY A 77 10.29 2.50 12.11
C GLY A 77 11.32 1.87 11.19
N GLY A 78 11.02 0.76 10.51
CA GLY A 78 11.94 0.05 9.63
C GLY A 78 13.10 -0.61 10.38
N LEU A 79 14.13 -1.01 9.64
CA LEU A 79 15.34 -1.63 10.16
C LEU A 79 16.60 -0.87 9.71
N GLU A 80 17.64 -0.93 10.54
CA GLU A 80 18.98 -0.53 10.12
C GLU A 80 19.53 -1.47 9.04
N THR A 81 20.44 -0.97 8.20
CA THR A 81 21.09 -1.75 7.12
C THR A 81 22.16 -2.72 7.62
N SER A 82 22.31 -2.89 8.93
CA SER A 82 23.26 -3.83 9.50
C SER A 82 22.79 -5.29 9.40
N GLY A 83 23.76 -6.21 9.47
CA GLY A 83 23.51 -7.65 9.38
C GLY A 83 23.24 -8.12 7.96
N ALA A 84 22.75 -9.36 7.84
CA ALA A 84 22.36 -9.91 6.54
C ALA A 84 21.18 -9.12 5.93
N SER A 85 21.04 -9.22 4.60
CA SER A 85 20.01 -8.53 3.81
C SER A 85 18.58 -8.74 4.34
N ASP A 86 18.27 -9.94 4.83
CA ASP A 86 16.97 -10.34 5.38
C ASP A 86 16.94 -10.42 6.92
N SER A 87 18.04 -10.05 7.59
CA SER A 87 18.15 -10.13 9.05
C SER A 87 17.13 -9.22 9.73
N GLY A 88 16.26 -9.81 10.54
CA GLY A 88 15.15 -9.13 11.24
C GLY A 88 13.90 -8.92 10.40
N CYS A 89 13.90 -9.30 9.12
CA CYS A 89 12.79 -9.08 8.19
C CYS A 89 12.55 -10.25 7.20
N SER A 90 12.96 -11.46 7.55
CA SER A 90 12.80 -12.66 6.71
C SER A 90 11.41 -13.33 6.83
N LYS A 91 10.55 -12.82 7.72
CA LYS A 91 9.20 -13.36 7.96
C LYS A 91 8.23 -12.28 8.40
N SER A 92 7.07 -12.26 7.75
CA SER A 92 5.92 -11.42 8.10
C SER A 92 4.66 -11.99 7.45
N PRO A 93 3.46 -11.75 8.00
CA PRO A 93 2.22 -11.89 7.22
C PRO A 93 2.19 -11.00 5.98
N GLY A 94 2.96 -9.90 6.02
CA GLY A 94 3.06 -8.90 4.98
C GLY A 94 1.81 -8.06 4.81
N GLN A 95 1.88 -7.15 3.84
CA GLN A 95 0.76 -6.33 3.38
C GLN A 95 1.06 -5.94 1.93
N VAL A 96 0.03 -5.86 1.10
CA VAL A 96 0.09 -5.16 -0.19
C VAL A 96 -0.96 -4.06 -0.19
N TYR A 97 -0.55 -2.86 -0.57
CA TYR A 97 -1.39 -1.67 -0.67
C TYR A 97 -1.84 -1.49 -2.11
N VAL A 98 -3.08 -1.04 -2.33
CA VAL A 98 -3.60 -0.80 -3.68
C VAL A 98 -4.35 0.50 -3.81
N ARG A 99 -4.16 1.17 -4.94
CA ARG A 99 -4.92 2.36 -5.32
C ARG A 99 -5.10 2.41 -6.83
N SER A 100 -6.29 2.79 -7.30
CA SER A 100 -6.55 3.06 -8.71
C SER A 100 -6.75 4.54 -9.01
N GLY A 101 -6.55 4.86 -10.27
CA GLY A 101 -6.89 6.13 -10.86
C GLY A 101 -6.91 6.01 -12.38
N THR A 102 -7.21 7.12 -13.05
CA THR A 102 -7.16 7.20 -14.50
C THR A 102 -6.03 8.10 -14.95
N TYR A 103 -5.35 7.71 -16.01
CA TYR A 103 -4.35 8.54 -16.69
C TYR A 103 -4.41 8.26 -18.19
N ASN A 104 -4.42 9.30 -19.02
CA ASN A 104 -4.49 9.20 -20.49
C ASN A 104 -5.55 8.18 -21.00
N ASN A 105 -6.77 8.25 -20.48
CA ASN A 105 -7.90 7.36 -20.85
C ASN A 105 -7.64 5.86 -20.64
N ALA A 106 -6.73 5.52 -19.72
CA ALA A 106 -6.51 4.16 -19.21
C ALA A 106 -6.84 4.12 -17.71
N PHE A 107 -7.33 2.98 -17.24
CA PHE A 107 -7.55 2.73 -15.82
C PHE A 107 -6.31 2.04 -15.24
N ALA A 108 -5.66 2.66 -14.27
CA ALA A 108 -4.49 2.13 -13.60
C ALA A 108 -4.86 1.55 -12.24
N ILE A 109 -4.26 0.42 -11.90
CA ILE A 109 -4.27 -0.16 -10.56
C ILE A 109 -2.82 -0.29 -10.08
N MET A 110 -2.43 0.53 -9.12
CA MET A 110 -1.11 0.47 -8.52
C MET A 110 -1.14 -0.45 -7.30
N TYR A 111 -0.28 -1.45 -7.27
CA TYR A 111 -0.01 -2.28 -6.09
C TYR A 111 1.37 -1.92 -5.55
N SER A 112 1.49 -1.81 -4.22
CA SER A 112 2.74 -1.40 -3.58
C SER A 112 3.03 -2.22 -2.34
N TRP A 113 4.31 -2.48 -2.11
CA TRP A 113 4.82 -3.21 -0.95
C TRP A 113 5.83 -2.37 -0.20
N TYR A 114 5.84 -2.55 1.12
CA TYR A 114 6.81 -1.96 2.02
C TYR A 114 7.73 -3.04 2.57
N MET A 115 9.03 -2.77 2.57
CA MET A 115 10.02 -3.59 3.27
C MET A 115 10.69 -2.74 4.37
N PRO A 116 11.03 -3.32 5.54
CA PRO A 116 11.63 -2.56 6.64
C PRO A 116 13.00 -1.92 6.31
N LYS A 117 13.75 -2.51 5.38
CA LYS A 117 15.01 -1.99 4.84
C LYS A 117 15.22 -2.52 3.42
N ASP A 118 15.99 -1.78 2.64
CA ASP A 118 16.62 -2.21 1.40
C ASP A 118 18.12 -2.31 1.67
N SER A 119 18.68 -3.52 1.68
CA SER A 119 20.08 -3.72 2.03
C SER A 119 20.70 -4.81 1.15
N PRO A 120 21.41 -4.46 0.05
CA PRO A 120 22.05 -5.45 -0.81
C PRO A 120 23.25 -6.16 -0.14
N SER A 121 23.83 -5.52 0.88
CA SER A 121 24.88 -6.08 1.74
C SER A 121 24.92 -5.31 3.07
N SER A 122 25.49 -5.92 4.11
CA SER A 122 25.57 -5.31 5.45
C SER A 122 26.21 -3.93 5.41
N GLY A 123 25.49 -2.94 5.94
CA GLY A 123 25.90 -1.53 5.99
C GLY A 123 25.64 -0.74 4.72
N LEU A 124 25.16 -1.36 3.64
CA LEU A 124 24.76 -0.71 2.39
C LEU A 124 23.23 -0.66 2.26
N GLY A 125 22.77 0.27 1.41
CA GLY A 125 21.35 0.51 1.14
C GLY A 125 20.76 1.54 2.10
N HIS A 126 19.48 1.39 2.45
CA HIS A 126 18.76 2.31 3.33
C HIS A 126 17.69 1.62 4.19
N ARG A 127 17.35 2.30 5.28
CA ARG A 127 16.15 2.01 6.07
C ARG A 127 14.91 2.33 5.22
N HIS A 128 13.88 1.49 5.37
CA HIS A 128 12.66 1.49 4.57
C HIS A 128 12.88 1.15 3.10
N ASP A 129 11.84 0.60 2.48
CA ASP A 129 11.75 0.45 1.04
C ASP A 129 10.28 0.47 0.62
N TRP A 130 10.01 1.01 -0.56
CA TRP A 130 8.68 1.10 -1.15
C TRP A 130 8.76 0.83 -2.65
N GLU A 131 8.18 -0.30 -3.05
CA GLU A 131 8.16 -0.75 -4.44
C GLU A 131 6.73 -0.80 -4.98
N ASN A 132 6.55 -0.67 -6.29
CA ASN A 132 5.22 -0.71 -6.89
C ASN A 132 5.14 -1.28 -8.31
N VAL A 133 4.00 -1.85 -8.64
CA VAL A 133 3.62 -2.15 -10.02
C VAL A 133 2.31 -1.47 -10.38
N VAL A 134 2.16 -1.07 -11.64
CA VAL A 134 0.91 -0.51 -12.17
C VAL A 134 0.34 -1.42 -13.23
N VAL A 135 -0.84 -1.96 -12.99
CA VAL A 135 -1.62 -2.73 -13.97
C VAL A 135 -2.51 -1.76 -14.74
N TRP A 136 -2.32 -1.68 -16.07
CA TRP A 136 -3.10 -0.82 -16.95
C TRP A 136 -4.22 -1.60 -17.61
N LEU A 137 -5.46 -1.13 -17.45
CA LEU A 137 -6.66 -1.73 -18.00
C LEU A 137 -7.36 -0.80 -18.98
N SER A 138 -8.21 -1.36 -19.84
CA SER A 138 -9.01 -0.59 -20.79
C SER A 138 -9.98 0.38 -20.13
N SER A 139 -10.53 0.02 -18.97
CA SER A 139 -11.57 0.75 -18.24
C SER A 139 -11.73 0.18 -16.82
N GLU A 140 -12.50 0.87 -15.98
CA GLU A 140 -12.96 0.37 -14.68
C GLU A 140 -14.22 -0.51 -14.85
N SER A 141 -14.05 -1.71 -15.41
CA SER A 141 -15.15 -2.63 -15.73
C SER A 141 -14.73 -4.10 -15.58
N ASP A 142 -15.68 -4.99 -15.30
CA ASP A 142 -15.45 -6.44 -15.25
C ASP A 142 -14.96 -7.03 -16.59
N THR A 143 -15.40 -6.43 -17.69
CA THR A 143 -14.99 -6.68 -19.08
C THR A 143 -13.68 -6.02 -19.48
N ALA A 144 -13.00 -5.32 -18.58
CA ALA A 144 -11.77 -4.61 -18.92
C ALA A 144 -10.67 -5.56 -19.38
N THR A 145 -9.98 -5.17 -20.46
CA THR A 145 -8.82 -5.89 -20.98
C THR A 145 -7.54 -5.33 -20.37
N LEU A 146 -6.57 -6.23 -20.13
CA LEU A 146 -5.22 -5.84 -19.72
C LEU A 146 -4.51 -5.17 -20.90
N ARG A 147 -4.06 -3.93 -20.72
CA ARG A 147 -3.22 -3.20 -21.68
C ARG A 147 -1.73 -3.48 -21.49
N GLY A 148 -1.32 -3.64 -20.23
CA GLY A 148 0.06 -3.93 -19.86
C GLY A 148 0.26 -3.81 -18.36
N VAL A 149 1.45 -4.16 -17.88
CA VAL A 149 1.84 -4.00 -16.48
C VAL A 149 3.17 -3.30 -16.47
N ALA A 150 3.26 -2.21 -15.73
CA ALA A 150 4.48 -1.43 -15.54
C ALA A 150 5.11 -1.81 -14.19
N ILE A 151 6.36 -2.28 -14.19
CA ILE A 151 7.09 -2.72 -12.98
C ILE A 151 8.12 -1.67 -12.54
N SER A 152 8.18 -1.24 -11.27
CA SER A 152 9.24 -0.33 -10.82
C SER A 152 10.61 -1.03 -10.75
N ALA A 153 11.48 -0.74 -11.73
CA ALA A 153 12.80 -1.37 -11.88
C ALA A 153 13.85 -0.37 -12.42
N HIS A 154 14.04 0.77 -11.74
CA HIS A 154 14.81 1.90 -12.30
C HIS A 154 14.33 2.35 -13.71
N GLY A 155 13.06 2.06 -14.02
CA GLY A 155 12.38 2.15 -15.31
C GLY A 155 11.12 1.26 -15.26
N TYR A 156 10.19 1.37 -16.21
CA TYR A 156 8.99 0.52 -16.24
C TYR A 156 9.05 -0.51 -17.39
N GLU A 157 9.05 -1.80 -17.05
CA GLU A 157 8.93 -2.93 -18.00
C GLU A 157 7.45 -3.30 -18.18
N ALA A 158 7.01 -3.63 -19.41
CA ALA A 158 5.61 -3.56 -19.83
C ALA A 158 4.77 -4.86 -19.76
N SER A 159 5.34 -6.06 -19.57
CA SER A 159 4.55 -7.32 -19.67
C SER A 159 5.23 -8.53 -18.99
N PRO A 160 5.09 -8.69 -17.66
CA PRO A 160 5.52 -9.90 -16.97
C PRO A 160 4.64 -11.09 -17.34
N PRO A 161 5.15 -12.33 -17.20
CA PRO A 161 4.34 -13.54 -17.26
C PRO A 161 3.16 -13.48 -16.26
N LEU A 162 2.01 -14.03 -16.65
CA LEU A 162 0.81 -14.07 -15.82
C LEU A 162 0.52 -15.48 -15.29
N ALA A 163 -0.09 -15.56 -14.11
CA ALA A 163 -0.78 -16.75 -13.63
C ALA A 163 -2.29 -16.46 -13.58
N GLY A 164 -3.02 -16.91 -14.61
CA GLY A 164 -4.37 -16.40 -14.86
C GLY A 164 -4.31 -14.91 -15.23
N THR A 165 -4.98 -14.06 -14.46
CA THR A 165 -4.95 -12.60 -14.62
C THR A 165 -3.90 -11.90 -13.76
N ARG A 166 -3.23 -12.63 -12.87
CA ARG A 166 -2.33 -12.06 -11.85
C ARG A 166 -0.90 -11.96 -12.40
N PRO A 167 -0.28 -10.76 -12.43
CA PRO A 167 1.13 -10.61 -12.81
C PRO A 167 2.06 -11.35 -11.86
N LYS A 168 3.12 -11.98 -12.39
CA LYS A 168 4.18 -12.60 -11.57
C LYS A 168 5.37 -11.65 -11.47
N ILE A 169 5.59 -11.12 -10.26
CA ILE A 169 6.62 -10.12 -9.95
C ILE A 169 7.66 -10.73 -9.00
N GLY A 170 8.93 -10.43 -9.21
CA GLY A 170 10.02 -10.75 -8.30
C GLY A 170 10.52 -9.50 -7.60
N TYR A 171 10.97 -9.62 -6.36
CA TYR A 171 11.75 -8.61 -5.64
C TYR A 171 13.17 -9.15 -5.41
N ILE A 172 14.16 -8.41 -5.88
CA ILE A 172 15.55 -8.87 -5.90
C ILE A 172 16.53 -7.70 -5.87
N SER A 173 17.65 -7.90 -5.17
CA SER A 173 18.88 -7.16 -5.37
C SER A 173 19.91 -8.03 -6.12
N ILE A 174 20.54 -7.45 -7.14
CA ILE A 174 21.73 -8.01 -7.78
C ILE A 174 22.89 -7.10 -7.42
N TRP A 175 23.83 -7.62 -6.62
CA TRP A 175 24.98 -6.85 -6.16
C TRP A 175 25.70 -6.16 -7.33
N PRO A 176 26.06 -4.87 -7.23
CA PRO A 176 26.02 -4.02 -6.02
C PRO A 176 24.77 -3.12 -5.89
N VAL A 177 23.72 -3.37 -6.67
CA VAL A 177 22.54 -2.51 -6.73
C VAL A 177 21.55 -2.86 -5.61
N ASN A 178 20.87 -1.84 -5.11
CA ASN A 178 19.70 -1.94 -4.23
C ASN A 178 18.60 -2.85 -4.81
N HIS A 179 17.58 -3.15 -4.01
CA HIS A 179 16.49 -3.98 -4.50
C HIS A 179 15.66 -3.26 -5.57
N GLN A 180 15.00 -4.07 -6.40
CA GLN A 180 14.08 -3.63 -7.43
C GLN A 180 13.02 -4.72 -7.66
N LEU A 181 11.94 -4.36 -8.34
CA LEU A 181 11.01 -5.34 -8.88
C LEU A 181 11.45 -5.83 -10.27
N ILE A 182 11.12 -7.07 -10.61
CA ILE A 182 11.38 -7.69 -11.92
C ILE A 182 10.19 -8.53 -12.37
N ALA A 183 10.07 -8.81 -13.67
CA ALA A 183 9.25 -9.92 -14.14
C ALA A 183 9.84 -11.28 -13.69
N THR A 184 8.99 -12.26 -13.40
CA THR A 184 9.45 -13.61 -13.00
C THR A 184 8.52 -14.70 -13.50
N ASP A 185 9.05 -15.90 -13.70
CA ASP A 185 8.24 -17.08 -13.99
C ASP A 185 7.69 -17.78 -12.75
N LYS A 186 8.16 -17.41 -11.55
CA LYS A 186 7.74 -18.01 -10.30
C LYS A 186 6.44 -17.41 -9.77
N GLN A 187 5.56 -18.27 -9.29
CA GLN A 187 4.39 -17.89 -8.51
C GLN A 187 4.80 -18.00 -7.04
N GLY A 188 5.16 -16.87 -6.42
CA GLY A 188 5.89 -16.81 -5.14
C GLY A 188 5.14 -17.29 -3.90
N MET A 189 4.77 -18.57 -3.89
CA MET A 189 3.88 -19.15 -2.89
C MET A 189 4.63 -19.80 -1.72
N TRP A 190 5.93 -20.07 -1.87
CA TRP A 190 6.60 -21.06 -1.00
C TRP A 190 7.71 -20.57 -0.09
N ARG A 191 8.21 -19.33 -0.22
CA ARG A 191 9.27 -18.86 0.67
C ARG A 191 9.13 -17.38 1.08
N LEU A 192 9.40 -17.17 2.37
CA LEU A 192 9.70 -15.92 3.06
C LEU A 192 8.56 -14.87 3.16
N GLY A 193 7.68 -14.68 2.16
CA GLY A 193 6.66 -13.60 2.19
C GLY A 193 5.19 -14.00 1.97
N GLY A 194 4.91 -15.20 1.45
CA GLY A 194 3.55 -15.70 1.22
C GLY A 194 2.69 -14.85 0.29
N GLU A 195 1.36 -15.05 0.31
CA GLU A 195 0.41 -14.11 -0.29
C GLU A 195 0.00 -13.07 0.75
N GLN A 196 0.23 -11.78 0.46
CA GLN A 196 -0.05 -10.72 1.42
C GLN A 196 -1.54 -10.33 1.41
N PRO A 197 -2.13 -9.98 2.57
CA PRO A 197 -3.43 -9.31 2.60
C PRO A 197 -3.40 -8.00 1.80
N LEU A 198 -4.40 -7.78 0.95
CA LEU A 198 -4.54 -6.57 0.14
C LEU A 198 -5.40 -5.52 0.84
N ILE A 199 -4.90 -4.30 1.01
CA ILE A 199 -5.68 -3.18 1.56
C ILE A 199 -5.76 -2.05 0.53
N ALA A 200 -6.99 -1.70 0.15
CA ALA A 200 -7.25 -0.55 -0.71
C ALA A 200 -7.04 0.76 0.05
N TRP A 201 -6.43 1.75 -0.59
CA TRP A 201 -6.24 3.10 -0.06
C TRP A 201 -7.55 3.67 0.47
N GLU A 202 -8.64 3.53 -0.30
CA GLU A 202 -9.98 4.02 0.05
C GLU A 202 -10.65 3.20 1.18
N SER A 203 -10.09 2.05 1.55
CA SER A 203 -10.55 1.22 2.66
C SER A 203 -9.69 1.36 3.93
N MET A 204 -8.61 2.13 3.89
CA MET A 204 -7.80 2.44 5.06
C MET A 204 -8.53 3.43 5.98
N THR A 205 -8.18 3.45 7.26
CA THR A 205 -8.70 4.47 8.17
C THR A 205 -8.14 5.85 7.76
N PRO A 206 -8.86 6.95 8.03
CA PRO A 206 -8.32 8.30 7.83
C PRO A 206 -7.00 8.50 8.58
N ALA A 207 -6.85 7.82 9.73
CA ALA A 207 -5.63 7.84 10.49
C ALA A 207 -4.46 7.20 9.71
N ALA A 208 -4.64 6.02 9.15
CA ALA A 208 -3.60 5.34 8.39
C ALA A 208 -3.25 6.09 7.08
N GLN A 209 -4.25 6.63 6.37
CA GLN A 209 -4.04 7.48 5.19
C GLN A 209 -3.20 8.71 5.53
N THR A 210 -3.58 9.44 6.58
CA THR A 210 -2.81 10.61 7.06
C THR A 210 -1.37 10.23 7.37
N ALA A 211 -1.15 9.10 8.04
CA ALA A 211 0.19 8.66 8.42
C ALA A 211 1.05 8.30 7.19
N ILE A 212 0.50 7.63 6.18
CA ILE A 212 1.22 7.36 4.93
C ILE A 212 1.53 8.65 4.17
N GLU A 213 0.62 9.62 4.20
CA GLU A 213 0.82 10.90 3.51
C GLU A 213 1.98 11.69 4.14
N THR A 214 2.03 11.75 5.48
CA THR A 214 2.91 12.68 6.19
C THR A 214 4.20 12.07 6.74
N THR A 215 4.30 10.74 6.83
CA THR A 215 5.53 10.09 7.34
C THR A 215 6.67 10.25 6.34
N ASP A 216 7.83 10.63 6.87
CA ASP A 216 9.10 10.59 6.15
C ASP A 216 9.69 9.18 6.24
N PHE A 217 9.73 8.48 5.11
CA PHE A 217 10.34 7.15 4.97
C PHE A 217 11.80 7.23 4.47
N GLY A 218 12.44 8.40 4.61
CA GLY A 218 13.82 8.63 4.21
C GLY A 218 14.01 8.51 2.70
N SER A 219 14.80 7.53 2.28
CA SER A 219 15.08 7.27 0.85
C SER A 219 13.92 6.59 0.12
N ALA A 220 12.99 5.97 0.86
CA ALA A 220 11.84 5.29 0.29
C ALA A 220 10.64 6.24 0.18
N THR A 221 9.80 6.06 -0.84
CA THR A 221 8.63 6.91 -1.06
C THR A 221 7.41 6.08 -1.44
N PRO A 222 6.32 6.11 -0.64
CA PRO A 222 5.07 5.45 -1.02
C PRO A 222 4.50 6.10 -2.28
N SER A 223 4.49 5.37 -3.40
CA SER A 223 4.07 5.88 -4.71
C SER A 223 2.57 6.15 -4.79
N PHE A 224 1.76 5.45 -3.99
CA PHE A 224 0.30 5.48 -4.02
C PHE A 224 -0.33 6.58 -3.15
N ARG A 225 0.48 7.33 -2.38
CA ARG A 225 -0.02 8.46 -1.56
C ARG A 225 -0.43 9.65 -2.43
N ASP A 226 -1.27 10.54 -1.91
CA ASP A 226 -1.94 11.59 -2.70
C ASP A 226 -0.95 12.47 -3.47
N GLY A 227 0.09 12.98 -2.79
CA GLY A 227 1.08 13.87 -3.41
C GLY A 227 1.92 13.24 -4.52
N ASN A 228 1.94 11.92 -4.62
CA ASN A 228 2.79 11.18 -5.58
C ASN A 228 1.99 10.52 -6.70
N PHE A 229 0.77 10.08 -6.42
CA PHE A 229 0.08 9.05 -7.18
C PHE A 229 0.03 9.34 -8.68
N GLN A 230 -0.46 10.53 -9.07
CA GLN A 230 -0.56 10.90 -10.49
C GLN A 230 0.80 11.01 -11.19
N SER A 231 1.84 11.48 -10.49
CA SER A 231 3.19 11.56 -11.08
C SER A 231 3.79 10.18 -11.33
N TYR A 232 3.51 9.20 -10.46
CA TYR A 232 3.95 7.82 -10.65
C TYR A 232 3.15 7.12 -11.75
N LEU A 233 1.83 7.38 -11.87
CA LEU A 233 1.04 6.92 -13.02
C LEU A 233 1.61 7.46 -14.34
N ALA A 234 1.98 8.74 -14.39
CA ALA A 234 2.58 9.34 -15.58
C ALA A 234 3.90 8.66 -15.97
N LYS A 235 4.77 8.37 -14.99
CA LYS A 235 6.03 7.64 -15.25
C LYS A 235 5.80 6.20 -15.68
N ALA A 236 4.73 5.57 -15.20
CA ALA A 236 4.38 4.18 -15.45
C ALA A 236 3.54 3.95 -16.72
N PHE A 237 3.11 5.01 -17.41
CA PHE A 237 2.17 4.90 -18.52
C PHE A 237 2.79 4.16 -19.72
N LEU A 238 2.01 3.25 -20.31
CA LEU A 238 2.36 2.40 -21.44
C LEU A 238 1.56 2.78 -22.69
#